data_AF-A0A1J4WQU4-F1
#
_entry.id   AF-A0A1J4WQU4-F1
#
_cell.length_a   1.000
_cell.length_b   1.000
_cell.length_c   1.000
_cell.angle_alpha   90.00
_cell.angle_beta   90.00
_cell.angle_gamma   90.00
#
_symmetry.space_group_name_H-M   'P 1'
#
loop_
_entity.id
_entity.type
_entity.pdbx_description
1 polymer ?
#
loop_
_entity_poly.entity_id
_entity_poly.type
_entity_poly.pdbx_seq_one_letter_code
_entity_poly.pdbx_strand_id
1 'polypeptide(L)'
;MKIVFCGSLNFYRQFDELAGRLGSMGFHEVYIPATARRIISGEVTLGQINSEKAIGTFAERTIRDDLIRKHWRAIRDGDAILVVNGEKNGVAGYIGGNTFLEMGFAHVLDQKMFLLNSIPDMPSCRTEIEAFRPVVLDGDLGRLVV
;
A
#
# COMPACT_ATOMS: atom_id res chain seq x y z
N MET A 1 9.57 6.55 13.62
CA MET A 1 8.86 5.46 12.91
C MET A 1 8.62 5.90 11.48
N LYS A 2 9.25 5.22 10.53
CA LYS A 2 9.05 5.39 9.10
C LYS A 2 7.98 4.43 8.60
N ILE A 3 6.86 4.96 8.13
CA ILE A 3 5.70 4.19 7.69
C ILE A 3 5.69 4.13 6.16
N VAL A 4 5.62 2.93 5.60
CA VAL A 4 5.57 2.71 4.15
C VAL A 4 4.15 2.35 3.76
N PHE A 5 3.57 3.12 2.85
CA PHE A 5 2.23 2.84 2.36
C PHE A 5 2.25 1.76 1.28
N CYS A 6 1.37 0.77 1.46
CA CYS A 6 1.12 -0.30 0.51
C CYS A 6 -0.36 -0.25 0.11
N GLY A 7 -0.69 -0.57 -1.13
CA GLY A 7 -2.09 -0.55 -1.57
C GLY A 7 -2.27 -0.29 -3.07
N SER A 8 -3.53 -0.37 -3.54
CA SER A 8 -3.85 -0.07 -4.93
C SER A 8 -3.56 1.40 -5.25
N LEU A 9 -3.00 1.67 -6.44
CA LEU A 9 -2.89 3.03 -6.97
C LEU A 9 -4.22 3.78 -7.10
N ASN A 10 -5.37 3.09 -7.02
CA ASN A 10 -6.68 3.74 -6.96
C ASN A 10 -6.87 4.53 -5.65
N PHE A 11 -6.13 4.18 -4.60
CA PHE A 11 -6.18 4.83 -3.30
C PHE A 11 -5.18 5.99 -3.19
N TYR A 12 -4.66 6.52 -4.30
CA TYR A 12 -3.64 7.57 -4.28
C TYR A 12 -4.07 8.84 -3.52
N ARG A 13 -5.36 9.20 -3.58
CA ARG A 13 -5.90 10.33 -2.79
C ARG A 13 -5.91 10.03 -1.30
N GLN A 14 -6.32 8.82 -0.93
CA GLN A 14 -6.26 8.38 0.46
C GLN A 14 -4.83 8.33 0.99
N PHE A 15 -3.85 7.94 0.16
CA PHE A 15 -2.44 8.06 0.54
C PHE A 15 -2.06 9.51 0.88
N ASP A 16 -2.44 10.47 0.05
CA ASP A 16 -2.13 11.88 0.29
C ASP A 16 -2.80 12.41 1.59
N GLU A 17 -4.08 12.14 1.75
CA GLU A 17 -4.86 12.51 2.94
C GLU A 17 -4.31 11.87 4.22
N LEU A 18 -3.99 10.57 4.19
CA LEU A 18 -3.44 9.85 5.34
C LEU A 18 -2.04 10.33 5.69
N ALA A 19 -1.20 10.64 4.70
CA ALA A 19 0.12 11.21 4.94
C ALA A 19 0.01 12.56 5.68
N GLY A 20 -0.93 13.42 5.27
CA GLY A 20 -1.22 14.68 5.96
C GLY A 20 -1.68 14.46 7.41
N ARG A 21 -2.65 13.55 7.63
CA ARG A 21 -3.16 13.22 8.98
C ARG A 21 -2.06 12.66 9.89
N LEU A 22 -1.26 11.73 9.39
CA LEU A 22 -0.12 11.16 10.11
C LEU A 22 0.91 12.23 10.47
N GLY A 23 1.19 13.16 9.55
CA GLY A 23 2.04 14.31 9.80
C GLY A 23 1.52 15.18 10.95
N SER A 24 0.21 15.46 11.00
CA SER A 24 -0.39 16.20 12.12
C SER A 24 -0.35 15.44 13.46
N MET A 25 -0.15 14.12 13.44
CA MET A 25 0.03 13.27 14.62
C MET A 25 1.51 13.07 15.01
N GLY A 26 2.45 13.71 14.30
CA GLY A 26 3.90 13.60 14.56
C GLY A 26 4.62 12.51 13.77
N PHE A 27 3.93 11.78 12.90
CA PHE A 27 4.54 10.80 12.00
C PHE A 27 4.94 11.46 10.68
N HIS A 28 6.11 12.10 10.65
CA HIS A 28 6.57 12.85 9.48
C HIS A 28 7.29 11.99 8.43
N GLU A 29 7.71 10.77 8.78
CA GLU A 29 8.43 9.87 7.87
C GLU A 29 7.48 8.89 7.17
N VAL A 30 6.69 9.39 6.23
CA VAL A 30 5.75 8.57 5.43
C VAL A 30 6.29 8.38 4.02
N TYR A 31 6.43 7.12 3.59
CA TYR A 31 6.77 6.78 2.21
C TYR A 31 5.50 6.43 1.42
N ILE A 32 5.17 7.26 0.43
CA ILE A 32 4.12 6.98 -0.56
C ILE A 32 4.75 6.25 -1.77
N PRO A 33 4.10 5.19 -2.33
CA PRO A 33 4.55 4.50 -3.54
C PRO A 33 4.90 5.46 -4.67
N ALA A 34 6.01 5.20 -5.37
CA ALA A 34 6.55 6.13 -6.37
C ALA A 34 5.51 6.50 -7.45
N THR A 35 4.80 5.52 -8.02
CA THR A 35 3.76 5.80 -9.02
C THR A 35 2.58 6.58 -8.43
N ALA A 36 2.19 6.32 -7.17
CA ALA A 36 1.14 7.10 -6.52
C ALA A 36 1.56 8.57 -6.34
N ARG A 37 2.82 8.83 -5.94
CA ARG A 37 3.35 10.21 -5.88
C ARG A 37 3.30 10.93 -7.22
N ARG A 38 3.64 10.25 -8.31
CA ARG A 38 3.57 10.82 -9.67
C ARG A 38 2.13 11.13 -10.10
N ILE A 39 1.16 10.36 -9.60
CA ILE A 39 -0.28 10.66 -9.81
C ILE A 39 -0.70 11.89 -8.97
N ILE A 40 -0.28 11.96 -7.70
CA ILE A 40 -0.58 13.08 -6.81
C ILE A 40 -0.01 14.39 -7.37
N SER A 41 1.23 14.36 -7.88
CA SER A 41 1.89 15.55 -8.45
C SER A 41 1.38 15.95 -9.84
N GLY A 42 0.50 15.15 -10.46
CA GLY A 42 0.00 15.39 -11.81
C GLY A 42 0.98 15.05 -12.94
N GLU A 43 2.13 14.43 -12.64
CA GLU A 43 3.10 14.01 -13.67
C GLU A 43 2.53 12.91 -14.57
N VAL A 44 1.68 12.03 -14.02
CA VAL A 44 0.91 11.04 -14.76
C VAL A 44 -0.52 10.98 -14.22
N THR A 45 -1.47 10.49 -15.01
CA THR A 45 -2.85 10.29 -14.56
C THR A 45 -3.11 8.83 -14.22
N LEU A 46 -4.07 8.58 -13.32
CA LEU A 46 -4.55 7.22 -13.07
C LEU A 46 -5.14 6.57 -14.34
N GLY A 47 -5.75 7.37 -15.22
CA GLY A 47 -6.25 6.91 -16.52
C GLY A 47 -5.15 6.35 -17.40
N GLN A 48 -4.01 7.04 -17.52
CA GLN A 48 -2.85 6.54 -18.27
C GLN A 48 -2.34 5.20 -17.70
N ILE A 49 -2.23 5.10 -16.37
CA ILE A 49 -1.81 3.85 -15.71
C ILE A 49 -2.80 2.72 -15.97
N ASN A 50 -4.10 3.00 -15.96
CA ASN A 50 -5.12 1.99 -16.25
C ASN A 50 -5.09 1.56 -17.72
N SER A 51 -4.89 2.49 -18.66
CA SER A 51 -4.71 2.17 -20.07
C SER A 51 -3.52 1.24 -20.30
N GLU A 52 -2.37 1.53 -19.68
CA GLU A 52 -1.17 0.67 -19.75
C GLU A 52 -1.43 -0.74 -19.21
N LYS A 53 -2.22 -0.87 -18.14
CA LYS A 53 -2.61 -2.18 -17.61
C LYS A 53 -3.52 -2.93 -18.58
N ALA A 54 -4.45 -2.24 -19.21
CA ALA A 54 -5.39 -2.85 -20.16
C ALA A 54 -4.68 -3.39 -21.42
N ILE A 55 -3.66 -2.69 -21.91
CA ILE A 55 -2.88 -3.11 -23.09
C ILE A 55 -1.64 -3.95 -22.74
N GLY A 56 -1.41 -4.26 -21.45
CA GLY A 56 -0.33 -5.13 -20.98
C GLY A 56 1.04 -4.45 -20.80
N THR A 57 1.21 -3.18 -21.18
CA THR A 57 2.50 -2.46 -21.13
C THR A 57 2.89 -2.02 -19.71
N PHE A 58 1.99 -2.13 -18.72
CA PHE A 58 2.33 -1.83 -17.33
C PHE A 58 3.44 -2.74 -16.77
N ALA A 59 3.55 -3.97 -17.26
CA ALA A 59 4.63 -4.88 -16.90
C ALA A 59 5.99 -4.35 -17.39
N GLU A 60 6.05 -3.81 -18.60
CA GLU A 60 7.27 -3.22 -19.18
C GLU A 60 7.72 -2.01 -18.37
N ARG A 61 6.80 -1.13 -17.97
CA ARG A 61 7.08 -0.04 -17.02
C ARG A 61 7.64 -0.58 -15.70
N THR A 62 7.00 -1.62 -15.15
CA THR A 62 7.40 -2.23 -13.89
C THR A 62 8.83 -2.78 -13.94
N ILE A 63 9.20 -3.41 -15.07
CA ILE A 63 10.55 -3.93 -15.33
C ILE A 63 11.54 -2.77 -15.52
N ARG A 64 11.24 -1.84 -16.43
CA ARG A 64 12.12 -0.71 -16.77
C ARG A 64 12.47 0.14 -15.54
N ASP A 65 11.48 0.41 -14.70
CA ASP A 65 11.63 1.29 -13.54
C ASP A 65 11.94 0.50 -12.24
N ASP A 66 12.12 -0.82 -12.33
CA ASP A 66 12.37 -1.76 -11.24
C ASP A 66 11.43 -1.55 -10.03
N LEU A 67 10.13 -1.33 -10.32
CA LEU A 67 9.19 -0.80 -9.33
C LEU A 67 9.01 -1.72 -8.13
N ILE A 68 9.04 -3.05 -8.34
CA ILE A 68 8.91 -4.04 -7.28
C ILE A 68 10.09 -3.93 -6.31
N ARG A 69 11.34 -3.98 -6.81
CA ARG A 69 12.52 -3.91 -5.92
C ARG A 69 12.67 -2.53 -5.30
N LYS A 70 12.32 -1.47 -6.04
CA LYS A 70 12.32 -0.10 -5.51
C LYS A 70 11.38 0.03 -4.32
N HIS A 71 10.17 -0.52 -4.40
CA HIS A 71 9.24 -0.48 -3.29
C HIS A 71 9.62 -1.44 -2.16
N TRP A 72 10.14 -2.64 -2.48
CA TRP A 72 10.73 -3.54 -1.48
C TRP A 72 11.85 -2.88 -0.67
N ARG A 73 12.76 -2.11 -1.31
CA ARG A 73 13.79 -1.36 -0.57
C ARG A 73 13.17 -0.34 0.37
N ALA A 74 12.10 0.34 -0.06
CA ALA A 74 11.38 1.28 0.81
C ALA A 74 10.77 0.56 2.02
N ILE A 75 10.12 -0.59 1.80
CA ILE A 75 9.60 -1.48 2.85
C ILE A 75 10.73 -1.88 3.80
N ARG A 76 11.82 -2.47 3.30
CA ARG A 76 13.00 -2.88 4.07
C ARG A 76 13.59 -1.75 4.93
N ASP A 77 13.65 -0.54 4.39
CA ASP A 77 14.22 0.61 5.08
C ASP A 77 13.18 1.36 5.95
N GLY A 78 11.96 0.82 6.09
CA GLY A 78 10.89 1.34 6.95
C GLY A 78 10.79 0.58 8.27
N ASP A 79 10.06 1.14 9.23
CA ASP A 79 9.79 0.49 10.52
C ASP A 79 8.46 -0.30 10.48
N ALA A 80 7.54 0.13 9.63
CA ALA A 80 6.21 -0.47 9.50
C ALA A 80 5.63 -0.28 8.09
N ILE A 81 4.70 -1.15 7.71
CA ILE A 81 3.81 -0.89 6.57
C ILE A 81 2.40 -0.51 7.05
N LEU A 82 1.79 0.45 6.36
CA LEU A 82 0.36 0.72 6.43
C LEU A 82 -0.28 0.34 5.10
N VAL A 83 -1.08 -0.71 5.12
CA VAL A 83 -1.84 -1.17 3.96
C VAL A 83 -3.15 -0.38 3.90
N VAL A 84 -3.29 0.45 2.87
CA VAL A 84 -4.53 1.17 2.58
C VAL A 84 -5.39 0.26 1.71
N ASN A 85 -6.29 -0.47 2.37
CA ASN A 85 -7.19 -1.46 1.79
C ASN A 85 -8.64 -0.94 1.79
N GLY A 86 -8.93 0.09 1.00
CA GLY A 86 -10.31 0.56 0.81
C GLY A 86 -11.20 -0.46 0.08
N GLU A 87 -12.48 -0.14 -0.06
CA GLU A 87 -13.36 -0.92 -0.94
C GLU A 87 -12.95 -0.75 -2.41
N LYS A 88 -12.87 -1.86 -3.14
CA LYS A 88 -12.62 -1.84 -4.58
C LYS A 88 -13.18 -3.11 -5.22
N ASN A 89 -13.72 -2.97 -6.44
CA ASN A 89 -14.32 -4.08 -7.20
C ASN A 89 -15.44 -4.81 -6.42
N GLY A 90 -16.18 -4.09 -5.58
CA GLY A 90 -17.22 -4.67 -4.71
C GLY A 90 -16.67 -5.48 -3.53
N VAL A 91 -15.37 -5.41 -3.25
CA VAL A 91 -14.73 -6.09 -2.12
C VAL A 91 -14.29 -5.07 -1.09
N ALA A 92 -14.90 -5.10 0.10
CA ALA A 92 -14.46 -4.33 1.25
C ALA A 92 -13.09 -4.84 1.74
N GLY A 93 -12.20 -3.92 2.12
CA GLY A 93 -10.86 -4.30 2.56
C GLY A 93 -9.93 -4.79 1.44
N TYR A 94 -10.23 -4.49 0.16
CA TYR A 94 -9.59 -5.11 -1.01
C TYR A 94 -8.05 -5.07 -0.95
N ILE A 95 -7.43 -6.23 -1.18
CA ILE A 95 -5.98 -6.38 -1.31
C ILE A 95 -5.68 -6.99 -2.69
N GLY A 96 -5.00 -6.22 -3.54
CA GLY A 96 -4.57 -6.69 -4.86
C GLY A 96 -3.28 -7.51 -4.79
N GLY A 97 -2.99 -8.29 -5.83
CA GLY A 97 -1.81 -9.17 -5.87
C GLY A 97 -0.47 -8.48 -5.56
N ASN A 98 -0.26 -7.25 -6.06
CA ASN A 98 0.95 -6.49 -5.72
C ASN A 98 1.00 -6.10 -4.24
N THR A 99 -0.13 -5.69 -3.65
CA THR A 99 -0.21 -5.37 -2.22
C THR A 99 -0.03 -6.60 -1.34
N PHE A 100 -0.57 -7.75 -1.76
CA PHE A 100 -0.32 -9.02 -1.08
C PHE A 100 1.19 -9.38 -1.09
N LEU A 101 1.87 -9.18 -2.21
CA LEU A 101 3.32 -9.37 -2.31
C LEU A 101 4.09 -8.43 -1.36
N GLU A 102 3.69 -7.16 -1.29
CA GLU A 102 4.25 -6.16 -0.36
C GLU A 102 4.09 -6.57 1.10
N MET A 103 2.92 -7.11 1.47
CA MET A 103 2.67 -7.66 2.80
C MET A 103 3.58 -8.87 3.10
N GLY A 104 3.77 -9.76 2.13
CA GLY A 104 4.71 -10.87 2.25
C GLY A 104 6.15 -10.39 2.49
N PHE A 105 6.59 -9.33 1.80
CA PHE A 105 7.91 -8.72 2.05
C PHE A 105 8.06 -8.19 3.47
N ALA A 106 7.06 -7.46 3.98
CA ALA A 106 7.09 -6.96 5.34
C ALA A 106 7.09 -8.10 6.38
N HIS A 107 6.34 -9.18 6.12
CA HIS A 107 6.29 -10.35 7.00
C HIS A 107 7.64 -11.05 7.14
N VAL A 108 8.35 -11.30 6.03
CA VAL A 108 9.68 -11.95 6.10
C VAL A 108 10.76 -11.06 6.72
N LEU A 109 10.50 -9.76 6.84
CA LEU A 109 11.36 -8.78 7.50
C LEU A 109 10.99 -8.54 8.97
N ASP A 110 9.99 -9.27 9.50
CA ASP A 110 9.45 -9.11 10.85
C ASP A 110 9.00 -7.66 11.16
N GLN A 111 8.45 -6.98 10.15
CA GLN A 111 8.02 -5.59 10.29
C GLN A 111 6.60 -5.49 10.86
N LYS A 112 6.34 -4.38 11.56
CA LYS A 112 4.98 -4.04 12.00
C LYS A 112 4.09 -3.85 10.77
N MET A 113 2.95 -4.54 10.75
CA MET A 113 2.00 -4.51 9.65
C MET A 113 0.65 -3.99 10.15
N PHE A 114 0.17 -2.91 9.55
CA PHE A 114 -1.13 -2.32 9.83
C PHE A 114 -2.04 -2.42 8.61
N LEU A 115 -3.29 -2.84 8.82
CA LEU A 115 -4.35 -2.70 7.83
C LEU A 115 -5.24 -1.52 8.22
N LEU A 116 -5.52 -0.62 7.27
CA LEU A 116 -6.42 0.50 7.53
C LEU A 116 -7.85 0.02 7.82
N ASN A 117 -8.33 -0.96 7.06
CA ASN A 117 -9.66 -1.57 7.19
C ASN A 117 -9.55 -3.07 7.45
N SER A 118 -10.68 -3.73 7.74
CA SER A 118 -10.76 -5.17 8.00
C SER A 118 -10.10 -6.04 6.92
N ILE A 119 -9.67 -7.24 7.31
CA ILE A 119 -9.20 -8.27 6.37
C ILE A 119 -10.30 -8.55 5.34
N PRO A 120 -9.99 -8.51 4.03
CA PRO A 120 -11.00 -8.71 2.99
C PRO A 120 -11.49 -10.16 2.99
N ASP A 121 -12.75 -10.34 2.60
CA ASP A 121 -13.28 -11.66 2.28
C ASP A 121 -12.85 -12.10 0.87
N MET A 122 -11.56 -12.41 0.73
CA MET A 122 -10.94 -12.83 -0.53
C MET A 122 -10.36 -14.24 -0.38
N PRO A 123 -11.07 -15.29 -0.83
CA PRO A 123 -10.64 -16.68 -0.64
C PRO A 123 -9.24 -17.00 -1.19
N SER A 124 -8.76 -16.24 -2.18
CA SER A 124 -7.47 -16.45 -2.83
C SER A 124 -6.24 -16.15 -1.97
N CYS A 125 -6.39 -15.36 -0.90
CA CYS A 125 -5.26 -14.93 -0.08
C CYS A 125 -5.61 -14.63 1.40
N ARG A 126 -6.86 -14.88 1.82
CA ARG A 126 -7.34 -14.59 3.17
C ARG A 126 -6.53 -15.34 4.24
N THR A 127 -6.28 -16.63 4.03
CA THR A 127 -5.52 -17.48 4.97
C THR A 127 -4.13 -16.90 5.23
N GLU A 128 -3.43 -16.50 4.18
CA GLU A 128 -2.09 -15.92 4.29
C GLU A 128 -2.12 -14.53 4.94
N ILE A 129 -3.12 -13.69 4.62
CA ILE A 129 -3.29 -12.38 5.27
C ILE A 129 -3.54 -12.54 6.78
N GLU A 130 -4.39 -13.50 7.18
CA GLU A 130 -4.63 -13.82 8.60
C GLU A 130 -3.35 -14.35 9.27
N ALA A 131 -2.57 -15.17 8.56
CA ALA A 131 -1.29 -15.70 9.05
C ALA A 131 -0.21 -14.61 9.21
N PHE A 132 -0.26 -13.52 8.44
CA PHE A 132 0.62 -12.37 8.63
C PHE A 132 0.32 -11.59 9.93
N ARG A 133 -0.83 -11.83 10.57
CA ARG A 133 -1.26 -11.21 11.84
C ARG A 133 -1.15 -9.67 11.84
N PRO A 134 -1.72 -8.98 10.84
CA PRO A 134 -1.71 -7.52 10.85
C PRO A 134 -2.53 -6.95 12.00
N VAL A 135 -2.17 -5.76 12.45
CA VAL A 135 -3.01 -4.96 13.34
C VAL A 135 -4.04 -4.22 12.49
N VAL A 136 -5.32 -4.50 12.71
CA VAL A 136 -6.43 -3.84 12.02
C VAL A 136 -6.79 -2.54 12.74
N LEU A 137 -6.73 -1.42 12.02
CA LEU A 137 -6.97 -0.09 12.57
C LEU A 137 -8.44 0.31 12.58
N ASP A 138 -9.28 -0.27 11.72
CA ASP A 138 -10.68 0.14 11.51
C ASP A 138 -10.83 1.65 11.25
N GLY A 139 -9.89 2.24 10.50
CA GLY A 139 -9.83 3.67 10.21
C GLY A 139 -9.26 4.56 11.32
N ASP A 140 -9.01 4.00 12.51
CA ASP A 140 -8.47 4.71 13.66
C ASP A 140 -6.93 4.71 13.66
N LEU A 141 -6.34 5.78 13.14
CA LEU A 141 -4.89 5.98 13.12
C LEU A 141 -4.28 6.10 14.53
N GLY A 142 -5.07 6.40 15.57
CA GLY A 142 -4.61 6.45 16.96
C GLY A 142 -4.13 5.08 17.48
N ARG A 143 -4.51 4.00 16.80
CA ARG A 143 -4.05 2.63 17.11
C ARG A 143 -2.67 2.30 16.54
N LEU A 144 -2.01 3.25 15.86
CA LEU A 144 -0.61 3.12 15.49
C LEU A 144 0.26 3.18 16.75
N VAL A 145 0.59 2.01 17.30
CA VAL A 145 1.41 1.89 18.49
C VAL A 145 2.90 1.79 18.15
N VAL A 146 3.67 2.69 18.76
CA VAL A 146 5.14 2.78 18.65
C VAL A 146 5.82 1.60 19.33
#